data_AF-A0A6G8IP46-F1
#
_entry.id   AF-A0A6G8IP46-F1
#
_cell.length_a   1.000
_cell.length_b   1.000
_cell.length_c   1.000
_cell.angle_alpha   90.00
_cell.angle_beta   90.00
_cell.angle_gamma   90.00
#
_symmetry.space_group_name_H-M   'P 1'
#
loop_
_entity.id
_entity.type
_entity.pdbx_description
1 polymer ?
#
loop_
_entity_poly.entity_id
_entity_poly.type
_entity_poly.pdbx_seq_one_letter_code
_entity_poly.pdbx_strand_id
1 'polypeptide(L)'
;MADQAHVSRRMLQLLEMGKVNVSLGTVDKLARALGVTTGSLLGKRPMARQAGATSIEQVLASNLQSARKERQMTQEALAQQSGVSRPVIAHIERQARNPSLQTLARLAAALDLSVEGLLSR
;
A
#
# COMPACT_ATOMS: atom_id res chain seq x y z
N MET A 1 10.12 11.93 25.68
CA MET A 1 9.42 12.56 24.54
C MET A 1 9.14 11.47 23.53
N ALA A 2 7.90 11.40 23.04
CA ALA A 2 7.24 10.19 22.56
C ALA A 2 7.98 9.48 21.41
N ASP A 3 8.35 8.24 21.72
CA ASP A 3 8.96 7.22 20.86
C ASP A 3 7.87 6.57 19.98
N GLN A 4 7.27 7.35 19.07
CA GLN A 4 6.06 6.96 18.35
C GLN A 4 6.23 6.89 16.83
N ALA A 5 5.69 5.78 16.31
CA ALA A 5 5.50 5.41 14.91
C ALA A 5 6.66 4.69 14.20
N HIS A 6 7.32 3.76 14.88
CA HIS A 6 7.85 2.58 14.19
C HIS A 6 6.75 1.52 14.06
N VAL A 7 5.90 1.65 13.04
CA VAL A 7 5.12 0.52 12.52
C VAL A 7 6.11 -0.41 11.82
N SER A 8 6.90 -1.08 12.65
CA SER A 8 8.02 -1.91 12.28
C SER A 8 7.54 -3.26 11.75
N ARG A 9 8.48 -4.09 11.31
CA ARG A 9 8.36 -5.52 10.92
C ARG A 9 7.29 -6.33 11.69
N ARG A 10 6.95 -5.91 12.91
CA ARG A 10 5.86 -6.40 13.76
C ARG A 10 4.44 -6.19 13.19
N MET A 11 4.14 -5.11 12.46
CA MET A 11 2.82 -4.93 11.81
C MET A 11 2.69 -5.79 10.54
N LEU A 12 3.79 -6.00 9.81
CA LEU A 12 3.85 -7.04 8.78
C LEU A 12 3.61 -8.43 9.40
N GLN A 13 4.26 -8.75 10.53
CA GLN A 13 3.99 -10.00 11.26
C GLN A 13 2.54 -10.11 11.76
N LEU A 14 1.90 -9.01 12.21
CA LEU A 14 0.49 -9.02 12.62
C LEU A 14 -0.48 -9.21 11.43
N LEU A 15 -0.10 -8.75 10.24
CA LEU A 15 -0.80 -9.03 8.97
C LEU A 15 -0.62 -10.48 8.52
N GLU A 16 0.60 -11.03 8.62
CA GLU A 16 0.93 -12.44 8.38
C GLU A 16 0.18 -13.39 9.34
N MET A 17 -0.09 -12.94 10.56
CA MET A 17 -0.88 -13.70 11.55
C MET A 17 -2.40 -13.70 11.29
N GLY A 18 -2.90 -12.96 10.29
CA GLY A 18 -4.32 -12.97 9.89
C GLY A 18 -5.30 -12.37 10.90
N LYS A 19 -4.82 -11.74 11.99
CA LYS A 19 -5.67 -11.31 13.11
C LYS A 19 -6.31 -9.92 12.93
N VAL A 20 -5.87 -9.11 11.97
CA VAL A 20 -6.46 -7.78 11.71
C VAL A 20 -6.48 -7.46 10.21
N ASN A 21 -7.68 -7.34 9.63
CA ASN A 21 -7.89 -6.90 8.26
C ASN A 21 -8.12 -5.38 8.21
N VAL A 22 -7.05 -4.59 8.13
CA VAL A 22 -7.12 -3.11 8.06
C VAL A 22 -7.19 -2.64 6.61
N SER A 23 -8.12 -1.73 6.31
CA SER A 23 -8.23 -1.08 4.99
C SER A 23 -7.24 0.07 4.83
N LEU A 24 -6.77 0.32 3.60
CA LEU A 24 -5.88 1.45 3.31
C LEU A 24 -6.49 2.80 3.72
N GLY A 25 -7.79 2.99 3.55
CA GLY A 25 -8.50 4.20 3.98
C GLY A 25 -8.44 4.43 5.50
N THR A 26 -8.41 3.38 6.31
CA THR A 26 -8.20 3.50 7.76
C THR A 26 -6.78 3.98 8.06
N VAL A 27 -5.79 3.45 7.33
CA VAL A 27 -4.38 3.83 7.49
C VAL A 27 -4.14 5.27 7.04
N ASP A 28 -4.73 5.72 5.93
CA ASP A 28 -4.62 7.11 5.47
C ASP A 28 -5.20 8.08 6.51
N LYS A 29 -6.36 7.77 7.10
CA LYS A 29 -6.95 8.60 8.18
C LYS A 29 -6.00 8.75 9.37
N LEU A 30 -5.37 7.66 9.82
CA LEU A 30 -4.37 7.70 10.88
C LEU A 30 -3.15 8.53 10.48
N ALA A 31 -2.63 8.34 9.27
CA ALA A 31 -1.51 9.12 8.76
C ALA A 31 -1.84 10.63 8.72
N ARG A 32 -3.07 11.01 8.34
CA ARG A 32 -3.53 12.41 8.36
C ARG A 32 -3.52 12.99 9.76
N ALA A 33 -4.05 12.25 10.73
CA ALA A 33 -4.12 12.69 12.13
C ALA A 33 -2.72 12.89 12.72
N LEU A 34 -1.73 12.12 12.26
CA LEU A 34 -0.34 12.21 12.67
C LEU A 34 0.49 13.20 11.83
N GLY A 35 -0.08 13.84 10.79
CA GLY A 35 0.63 14.78 9.93
C GLY A 35 1.70 14.15 9.02
N VAL A 36 1.65 12.83 8.81
CA VAL A 36 2.65 12.09 8.01
C VAL A 36 2.04 11.52 6.73
N THR A 37 2.89 11.12 5.78
CA THR A 37 2.43 10.40 4.58
C THR A 37 2.12 8.94 4.90
N THR A 38 1.13 8.37 4.21
CA THR A 38 0.66 7.00 4.45
C THR A 38 1.75 5.95 4.20
N GLY A 39 2.57 6.11 3.16
CA GLY A 39 3.72 5.23 2.90
C GLY A 39 4.73 5.27 4.04
N SER A 40 5.09 6.46 4.53
CA SER A 40 6.06 6.64 5.61
C SER A 40 5.60 6.05 6.95
N LEU A 41 4.29 5.98 7.17
CA LEU A 41 3.72 5.34 8.36
C LEU A 41 4.05 3.85 8.41
N LEU A 42 4.22 3.19 7.26
CA LEU A 42 4.60 1.77 7.16
C LEU A 42 6.12 1.58 6.96
N GLY A 43 6.85 2.69 6.85
CA GLY A 43 8.27 2.73 6.57
C GLY A 43 9.14 2.97 7.80
N LYS A 44 10.44 3.12 7.57
CA LYS A 44 11.41 3.36 8.66
C LYS A 44 11.55 4.83 9.05
N ARG A 45 11.14 5.76 8.20
CA ARG A 45 11.34 7.20 8.38
C ARG A 45 10.04 7.96 8.16
N PRO A 46 9.49 8.65 9.18
CA PRO A 46 8.32 9.49 9.01
C PRO A 46 8.60 10.60 8.00
N MET A 47 7.67 10.82 7.06
CA MET A 47 7.74 11.93 6.12
C MET A 47 6.55 12.86 6.37
N ALA A 48 6.83 14.15 6.57
CA ALA A 48 5.79 15.16 6.74
C ALA A 48 4.91 15.23 5.49
N ARG A 49 3.59 15.30 5.70
CA ARG A 49 2.63 15.44 4.60
C ARG A 49 2.64 16.88 4.09
N GLN A 50 2.84 17.05 2.79
CA GLN A 50 2.71 18.36 2.14
C GLN A 50 1.24 18.70 1.86
N ALA A 51 0.86 19.97 2.02
CA ALA A 51 -0.44 20.48 1.62
C ALA A 51 -0.61 20.32 0.09
N GLY A 52 -1.73 19.74 -0.35
CA GLY A 52 -2.00 19.46 -1.77
C GLY A 52 -1.50 18.11 -2.30
N ALA A 53 -1.03 17.20 -1.43
CA ALA A 53 -0.67 15.85 -1.85
C ALA A 53 -1.86 15.09 -2.48
N THR A 54 -1.61 14.39 -3.59
CA THR A 54 -2.58 13.52 -4.29
C THR A 54 -3.16 12.49 -3.34
N SER A 55 -4.34 11.98 -3.69
CA SER A 55 -4.99 10.96 -2.88
C SER A 55 -4.12 9.70 -2.80
N ILE A 56 -4.25 8.95 -1.70
CA ILE A 56 -3.45 7.73 -1.51
C ILE A 56 -3.83 6.67 -2.55
N GLU A 57 -5.08 6.69 -3.01
CA GLU A 57 -5.59 5.84 -4.09
C GLU A 57 -4.91 6.17 -5.42
N GLN A 58 -4.64 7.45 -5.72
CA GLN A 58 -3.88 7.87 -6.91
C GLN A 58 -2.45 7.37 -6.85
N VAL A 59 -1.78 7.52 -5.70
CA VAL A 59 -0.41 7.06 -5.49
C VAL A 59 -0.32 5.55 -5.69
N LEU A 60 -1.20 4.80 -5.02
CA LEU A 60 -1.26 3.36 -5.16
C LEU A 60 -1.53 2.92 -6.61
N ALA A 61 -2.53 3.52 -7.26
CA ALA A 61 -2.91 3.14 -8.63
C ALA A 61 -1.75 3.37 -9.61
N SER A 62 -1.10 4.55 -9.53
CA SER A 62 0.04 4.90 -10.36
C SER A 62 1.20 3.93 -10.14
N ASN A 63 1.59 3.70 -8.88
CA ASN A 63 2.72 2.84 -8.56
C ASN A 63 2.47 1.38 -8.94
N LEU A 64 1.26 0.89 -8.71
CA LEU A 64 0.87 -0.47 -9.10
C LEU A 64 0.95 -0.65 -10.63
N GLN A 65 0.42 0.31 -11.39
CA GLN A 65 0.47 0.29 -12.86
C GLN A 65 1.91 0.35 -13.38
N SER A 66 2.72 1.27 -12.84
CA SER A 66 4.12 1.45 -13.26
C SER A 66 4.95 0.21 -12.96
N ALA A 67 4.92 -0.28 -11.72
CA ALA A 67 5.68 -1.48 -11.31
C ALA A 67 5.30 -2.72 -12.14
N ARG A 68 4.01 -2.87 -12.45
CA ARG A 68 3.50 -3.94 -13.30
C ARG A 68 4.03 -3.82 -14.73
N LYS A 69 4.00 -2.62 -15.33
CA LYS A 69 4.47 -2.36 -16.69
C LYS A 69 5.98 -2.51 -16.83
N GLU A 70 6.75 -2.06 -15.84
CA GLU A 70 8.21 -2.24 -15.79
C GLU A 70 8.62 -3.72 -15.81
N ARG A 71 7.79 -4.58 -15.21
CA ARG A 71 7.96 -6.05 -15.22
C ARG A 71 7.27 -6.73 -16.40
N GLN A 72 6.72 -5.96 -17.35
CA GLN A 72 6.03 -6.46 -18.54
C GLN A 72 4.85 -7.38 -18.22
N MET A 73 4.22 -7.20 -17.05
CA MET A 73 3.11 -8.05 -16.60
C MET A 73 1.77 -7.50 -17.11
N THR A 74 0.87 -8.39 -17.52
CA THR A 74 -0.55 -8.06 -17.71
C THR A 74 -1.27 -8.05 -16.35
N GLN A 75 -2.51 -7.55 -16.30
CA GLN A 75 -3.32 -7.65 -15.08
C GLN A 75 -3.62 -9.12 -14.74
N GLU A 76 -3.87 -9.98 -15.74
CA GLU A 76 -3.95 -11.44 -15.57
C GLU A 76 -2.67 -12.03 -14.95
N ALA A 77 -1.49 -11.66 -15.46
CA ALA A 77 -0.23 -12.19 -14.95
C ALA A 77 0.01 -11.79 -13.49
N LEU A 78 -0.27 -10.52 -13.15
CA LEU A 78 -0.17 -10.07 -11.75
C LEU A 78 -1.21 -10.75 -10.87
N ALA A 79 -2.41 -11.00 -11.38
CA ALA A 79 -3.44 -11.73 -10.64
C ALA A 79 -2.98 -13.15 -10.29
N GLN A 80 -2.40 -13.85 -11.26
CA GLN A 80 -1.88 -15.20 -11.09
C GLN A 80 -0.73 -15.23 -10.07
N GLN A 81 0.21 -14.29 -10.15
CA GLN A 81 1.37 -14.25 -9.26
C GLN A 81 1.04 -13.80 -7.83
N SER A 82 0.10 -12.87 -7.67
CA SER A 82 -0.28 -12.34 -6.34
C SER A 82 -1.39 -13.12 -5.64
N GLY A 83 -2.13 -13.97 -6.37
CA GLY A 83 -3.36 -14.58 -5.87
C GLY A 83 -4.49 -13.58 -5.59
N VAL A 84 -4.38 -12.34 -6.10
CA VAL A 84 -5.42 -11.32 -6.06
C VAL A 84 -6.19 -11.38 -7.37
N SER A 85 -7.52 -11.38 -7.33
CA SER A 85 -8.30 -11.49 -8.55
C SER A 85 -8.06 -10.29 -9.49
N ARG A 86 -8.01 -10.55 -10.80
CA ARG A 86 -7.82 -9.48 -11.78
C ARG A 86 -8.83 -8.33 -11.65
N PRO A 87 -10.14 -8.55 -11.42
CA PRO A 87 -11.06 -7.44 -11.23
C PRO A 87 -10.69 -6.55 -10.05
N VAL A 88 -10.12 -7.11 -8.97
CA VAL A 88 -9.60 -6.33 -7.84
C VAL A 88 -8.41 -5.47 -8.26
N ILE A 89 -7.44 -6.04 -8.97
CA ILE A 89 -6.29 -5.29 -9.51
C ILE A 89 -6.78 -4.15 -10.42
N ALA A 90 -7.66 -4.46 -11.37
CA ALA A 90 -8.19 -3.46 -12.29
C ALA A 90 -8.96 -2.35 -11.58
N HIS A 91 -9.68 -2.66 -10.49
CA HIS A 91 -10.34 -1.63 -9.66
C HIS A 91 -9.34 -0.78 -8.90
N ILE A 92 -8.27 -1.35 -8.35
CA ILE A 92 -7.21 -0.59 -7.67
C ILE A 92 -6.53 0.34 -8.68
N GLU A 93 -6.15 -0.15 -9.86
CA GLU A 93 -5.53 0.65 -10.91
C GLU A 93 -6.43 1.79 -11.42
N ARG A 94 -7.75 1.67 -11.27
CA ARG A 94 -8.75 2.71 -11.62
C ARG A 94 -9.22 3.52 -10.41
N GLN A 95 -8.57 3.38 -9.25
CA GLN A 95 -8.92 4.05 -8.00
C GLN A 95 -10.35 3.77 -7.48
N ALA A 96 -10.97 2.70 -7.95
CA ALA A 96 -12.38 2.38 -7.70
C ALA A 96 -12.60 1.55 -6.43
N ARG A 97 -11.53 1.21 -5.68
CA ARG A 97 -11.64 0.38 -4.46
C ARG A 97 -10.57 0.70 -3.43
N ASN A 98 -10.93 0.57 -2.15
CA ASN A 98 -10.05 0.64 -0.99
C ASN A 98 -9.56 -0.77 -0.60
N PRO A 99 -8.32 -1.17 -0.94
CA PRO A 99 -7.82 -2.50 -0.64
C PRO A 99 -7.44 -2.66 0.84
N SER A 100 -7.40 -3.91 1.31
CA SER A 100 -6.79 -4.23 2.59
C SER A 100 -5.26 -4.17 2.52
N LEU A 101 -4.61 -3.96 3.66
CA LEU A 101 -3.16 -4.10 3.78
C LEU A 101 -2.68 -5.50 3.38
N GLN A 102 -3.48 -6.54 3.62
CA GLN A 102 -3.14 -7.90 3.17
C GLN A 102 -3.17 -8.02 1.64
N THR A 103 -4.13 -7.37 0.98
CA THR A 103 -4.17 -7.31 -0.50
C THR A 103 -2.95 -6.56 -1.02
N LEU A 104 -2.58 -5.45 -0.39
CA LEU A 104 -1.38 -4.68 -0.74
C LEU A 104 -0.10 -5.50 -0.54
N ALA A 105 0.02 -6.25 0.56
CA ALA A 105 1.18 -7.10 0.83
C ALA A 105 1.35 -8.17 -0.25
N ARG A 106 0.28 -8.84 -0.67
CA ARG A 106 0.32 -9.82 -1.76
C ARG A 106 0.72 -9.22 -3.10
N LEU A 107 0.21 -8.04 -3.43
CA LEU A 107 0.59 -7.33 -4.65
C LEU A 107 2.04 -6.87 -4.60
N ALA A 108 2.50 -6.33 -3.46
CA ALA A 108 3.87 -5.89 -3.27
C ALA A 108 4.84 -7.05 -3.40
N ALA A 109 4.56 -8.19 -2.77
CA ALA A 109 5.36 -9.41 -2.86
C ALA A 109 5.44 -9.92 -4.32
N ALA A 110 4.32 -9.94 -5.05
CA ALA A 110 4.31 -10.34 -6.46
C ALA A 110 5.07 -9.37 -7.39
N LEU A 111 5.35 -8.15 -6.93
CA LEU A 111 6.12 -7.15 -7.67
C LEU A 111 7.54 -6.98 -7.12
N ASP A 112 7.99 -7.80 -6.17
CA ASP A 112 9.27 -7.61 -5.48
C ASP A 112 9.45 -6.18 -4.91
N LEU A 113 8.36 -5.63 -4.36
CA LEU A 113 8.32 -4.32 -3.72
C LEU A 113 7.92 -4.43 -2.24
N SER A 114 8.22 -3.39 -1.46
CA SER A 114 7.62 -3.20 -0.15
C SER A 114 6.24 -2.54 -0.26
N VAL A 115 5.41 -2.71 0.76
CA VAL A 115 4.12 -1.98 0.85
C VAL A 115 4.36 -0.46 0.92
N GLU A 116 5.44 -0.03 1.59
CA GLU A 116 5.91 1.35 1.56
C GLU A 116 6.16 1.82 0.12
N GLY A 117 6.87 1.03 -0.69
CA GLY A 117 7.17 1.37 -2.09
C GLY A 117 5.92 1.53 -2.97
N LEU A 118 4.85 0.78 -2.70
CA LEU A 118 3.57 0.98 -3.39
C LEU A 118 2.84 2.26 -2.96
N LEU A 119 3.12 2.79 -1.76
CA LEU A 119 2.40 3.91 -1.15
C LEU A 119 3.22 5.20 -1.03
N SER A 120 4.51 5.15 -1.40
CA SER A 120 5.41 6.30 -1.48
C SER A 120 5.34 6.94 -2.86
N ARG A 121 5.52 8.26 -2.91
CA ARG A 121 5.86 8.95 -4.16
C ARG A 121 7.36 8.92 -4.38
#